data_AF-A0A485APT4-F1
#
_entry.id   AF-A0A485APT4-F1
#
_cell.length_a   1.000
_cell.length_b   1.000
_cell.length_c   1.000
_cell.angle_alpha   90.00
_cell.angle_beta   90.00
_cell.angle_gamma   90.00
#
_symmetry.space_group_name_H-M   'P 1'
#
loop_
_entity.id
_entity.type
_entity.pdbx_description
1 polymer ?
#
loop_
_entity_poly.entity_id
_entity_poly.type
_entity_poly.pdbx_seq_one_letter_code
_entity_poly.pdbx_strand_id
1 'polypeptide(L)'
;MDVDRIKLVNIPADALRKNEAGYLVTNATVNPRDEDVTVAAGHLESANVSAINEMVSSIALNRQFEAQIKMMKAAEDLATAGNRLIRGS
;
A
#
# COMPACT_ATOMS: atom_id res chain seq x y z
N MET A 1 10.63 -30.82 -33.99
CA MET A 1 10.02 -29.50 -33.74
C MET A 1 10.28 -29.24 -32.27
N ASP A 2 11.38 -28.56 -31.97
CA ASP A 2 11.75 -28.28 -30.59
C ASP A 2 10.76 -27.25 -30.04
N VAL A 3 10.04 -27.63 -28.99
CA VAL A 3 9.06 -26.77 -28.34
C VAL A 3 9.82 -25.98 -27.27
N ASP A 4 9.90 -24.67 -27.45
CA ASP A 4 10.51 -23.78 -26.45
C ASP A 4 9.67 -23.74 -25.17
N ARG A 5 10.34 -23.56 -24.02
CA ARG A 5 9.73 -23.52 -22.69
C ARG A 5 9.85 -22.13 -22.06
N ILE A 6 8.77 -21.68 -21.44
CA ILE A 6 8.76 -20.42 -20.66
C ILE A 6 9.73 -20.56 -19.47
N LYS A 7 10.63 -19.59 -19.31
CA LYS A 7 11.50 -19.49 -18.16
C LYS A 7 10.73 -18.91 -16.97
N LEU A 8 10.60 -19.70 -15.91
CA LEU A 8 9.99 -19.30 -14.65
C LEU A 8 11.10 -19.02 -13.65
N VAL A 9 10.92 -17.98 -12.83
CA VAL A 9 11.90 -17.54 -11.83
C VAL A 9 11.16 -17.23 -10.55
N ASN A 10 11.84 -17.42 -9.43
CA ASN A 10 11.33 -17.09 -8.10
C ASN A 10 12.26 -16.07 -7.47
N ILE A 11 11.74 -14.87 -7.20
CA ILE A 11 12.51 -13.75 -6.67
C ILE A 11 11.83 -13.29 -5.38
N PRO A 12 12.59 -13.08 -4.30
CA PRO A 12 12.06 -12.49 -3.08
C PRO A 12 11.34 -11.16 -3.34
N ALA A 13 10.19 -10.96 -2.69
CA ALA A 13 9.32 -9.81 -2.94
C ALA A 13 9.99 -8.45 -2.61
N ASP A 14 10.92 -8.43 -1.66
CA ASP A 14 11.73 -7.28 -1.27
C ASP A 14 12.76 -6.87 -2.35
N ALA A 15 13.17 -7.81 -3.20
CA ALA A 15 14.06 -7.57 -4.33
C ALA A 15 13.31 -7.17 -5.63
N LEU A 16 11.98 -7.06 -5.58
CA LEU A 16 11.13 -6.64 -6.69
C LEU A 16 10.64 -5.22 -6.51
N ARG A 17 10.56 -4.49 -7.63
CA ARG A 17 10.00 -3.14 -7.69
C ARG A 17 9.04 -3.04 -8.85
N LYS A 18 7.97 -2.24 -8.69
CA LYS A 18 7.04 -1.96 -9.78
C LYS A 18 7.62 -0.84 -10.66
N ASN A 19 7.68 -1.05 -11.97
CA ASN A 19 8.07 0.01 -12.92
C ASN A 19 6.84 0.82 -13.37
N GLU A 20 7.07 1.87 -14.17
CA GLU A 20 6.00 2.77 -14.67
C GLU A 20 4.96 2.05 -15.54
N ALA A 21 5.36 0.98 -16.24
CA ALA A 21 4.46 0.13 -17.01
C ALA A 21 3.64 -0.85 -16.14
N GLY A 22 3.90 -0.88 -14.83
CA GLY A 22 3.21 -1.70 -13.86
C GLY A 22 3.73 -3.13 -13.69
N TYR A 23 4.85 -3.47 -14.32
CA TYR A 23 5.51 -4.76 -14.18
C TYR A 23 6.38 -4.83 -12.93
N LEU A 24 6.53 -6.02 -12.36
CA LEU A 24 7.52 -6.30 -11.32
C LEU A 24 8.87 -6.56 -11.97
N VAL A 25 9.87 -5.75 -11.62
CA VAL A 25 11.23 -5.83 -12.14
C VAL A 25 12.21 -6.03 -10.99
N THR A 26 13.29 -6.75 -11.26
CA THR A 26 14.44 -6.87 -10.35
C THR A 26 15.62 -6.11 -10.91
N ASN A 27 16.53 -5.68 -10.03
CA ASN A 27 17.80 -5.08 -10.42
C ASN A 27 18.88 -6.14 -10.75
N ALA A 28 18.59 -7.42 -10.51
CA ALA A 28 19.53 -8.50 -10.80
C ALA A 28 19.70 -8.69 -12.32
N THR A 29 20.96 -8.77 -12.76
CA THR A 29 21.29 -8.99 -14.18
C THR A 29 20.91 -10.39 -14.66
N VAL A 30 20.90 -11.37 -13.75
CA VAL A 30 20.56 -12.76 -14.06
C VAL A 30 19.61 -13.30 -12.99
N ASN A 31 18.47 -13.82 -13.45
CA ASN A 31 17.51 -14.54 -12.62
C ASN A 31 17.57 -16.03 -12.99
N PRO A 32 18.06 -16.93 -12.12
CA PRO A 32 18.12 -18.34 -12.42
C PRO A 32 16.69 -18.90 -12.60
N ARG A 33 16.56 -19.89 -13.48
CA ARG A 33 15.29 -20.60 -13.64
C ARG A 33 15.02 -21.39 -12.36
N ASP A 34 13.78 -21.30 -11.88
CA ASP A 34 13.28 -22.13 -10.80
C ASP A 34 12.42 -23.26 -11.40
N GLU A 35 12.63 -24.49 -10.95
CA GLU A 35 11.87 -25.66 -11.39
C GLU A 35 10.64 -25.95 -10.53
N ASP A 36 10.57 -25.38 -9.32
CA ASP A 36 9.46 -25.55 -8.38
C ASP A 36 8.26 -24.66 -8.75
N VAL A 37 8.48 -23.62 -9.56
CA VAL A 37 7.43 -22.73 -10.04
C VAL A 37 6.67 -23.41 -11.18
N THR A 38 5.35 -23.57 -10.99
CA THR A 38 4.45 -24.16 -12.00
C THR A 38 3.40 -23.16 -12.47
N VAL A 39 3.03 -23.22 -13.75
CA VAL A 39 1.95 -22.40 -14.33
C VAL A 39 0.69 -23.24 -14.47
N ALA A 40 -0.43 -22.73 -13.93
CA ALA A 40 -1.74 -23.32 -14.16
C ALA A 40 -2.31 -22.85 -15.51
N ALA A 41 -2.50 -23.78 -16.44
CA ALA A 41 -3.06 -23.46 -17.76
C ALA A 41 -4.54 -23.08 -17.67
N GLY A 42 -4.96 -22.05 -18.43
CA GLY A 42 -6.37 -21.63 -18.52
C GLY A 42 -6.90 -20.90 -17.28
N HIS A 43 -6.01 -20.50 -16.35
CA HIS A 43 -6.38 -19.74 -15.16
C HIS A 43 -5.81 -18.31 -15.23
N LEU A 44 -6.60 -17.32 -14.80
CA LEU A 44 -6.17 -15.93 -14.65
C LEU A 44 -6.18 -15.58 -13.17
N GLU A 45 -5.04 -15.14 -12.65
CA GLU A 45 -4.91 -14.71 -11.27
C GLU A 45 -5.78 -13.47 -11.02
N SER A 46 -6.62 -13.55 -9.99
CA SER A 46 -7.47 -12.44 -9.56
C SER A 46 -6.74 -11.55 -8.56
N ALA A 47 -7.20 -10.31 -8.40
CA ALA A 47 -6.59 -9.41 -7.44
C ALA A 47 -6.76 -9.95 -6.00
N ASN A 48 -5.70 -9.88 -5.21
CA ASN A 48 -5.72 -10.22 -3.79
C ASN A 48 -6.32 -9.12 -2.89
N VAL A 49 -6.88 -8.06 -3.48
CA VAL A 49 -7.48 -6.92 -2.78
C VAL A 49 -9.00 -7.05 -2.72
N SER A 50 -9.58 -6.77 -1.55
CA SER A 50 -11.04 -6.72 -1.37
C SER A 50 -11.51 -5.28 -1.27
N ALA A 51 -12.42 -4.88 -2.16
CA ALA A 51 -12.95 -3.52 -2.21
C ALA A 51 -13.65 -3.10 -0.89
N ILE A 52 -14.27 -4.06 -0.19
CA ILE A 52 -14.93 -3.80 1.10
C ILE A 52 -13.90 -3.44 2.16
N ASN A 53 -12.78 -4.18 2.23
CA ASN A 53 -11.73 -3.92 3.20
C ASN A 53 -11.08 -2.55 2.95
N GLU A 54 -10.82 -2.21 1.68
CA GLU A 54 -10.26 -0.91 1.31
C GLU A 54 -11.21 0.25 1.63
N MET A 55 -12.52 0.06 1.46
CA MET A 55 -13.51 1.08 1.82
C MET A 55 -13.56 1.29 3.34
N VAL A 56 -13.56 0.22 4.14
CA VAL A 56 -13.56 0.32 5.61
C VAL A 56 -12.27 1.00 6.10
N SER A 57 -11.11 0.64 5.53
CA SER A 57 -9.84 1.30 5.81
C SER A 57 -9.91 2.80 5.52
N SER A 58 -10.45 3.18 4.37
CA SER A 58 -10.63 4.58 3.97
C SER A 58 -11.56 5.35 4.94
N ILE A 59 -12.65 4.72 5.39
CA ILE A 59 -13.56 5.32 6.38
C ILE A 59 -12.85 5.51 7.74
N ALA A 60 -12.06 4.52 8.17
CA ALA A 60 -11.30 4.59 9.40
C ALA A 60 -10.29 5.74 9.37
N LEU A 61 -9.56 5.89 8.26
CA LEU A 61 -8.62 7.00 8.04
C LEU A 61 -9.33 8.36 8.10
N ASN A 62 -10.49 8.51 7.45
CA ASN A 62 -11.26 9.75 7.49
C ASN A 62 -11.71 10.12 8.91
N ARG A 63 -12.20 9.14 9.69
CA ARG A 63 -12.59 9.37 11.09
C ARG A 63 -11.40 9.77 11.95
N GLN A 64 -10.25 9.15 11.74
CA GLN A 64 -9.02 9.50 12.45
C GLN A 64 -8.59 10.93 12.12
N PHE A 65 -8.66 11.32 10.85
CA PHE A 65 -8.37 12.69 10.42
C PHE A 65 -9.35 13.70 11.04
N GLU A 66 -10.66 13.43 11.02
CA GLU A 66 -11.65 14.30 11.67
C GLU A 66 -11.41 14.48 13.17
N ALA A 67 -11.05 13.40 13.88
CA ALA A 67 -10.71 13.46 15.29
C ALA A 67 -9.48 14.35 15.53
N GLN A 68 -8.44 14.21 14.70
CA GLN A 68 -7.25 15.07 14.76
C GLN A 68 -7.60 16.55 14.57
N ILE A 69 -8.46 16.87 13.59
CA ILE A 69 -8.92 18.25 13.33
C ILE A 69 -9.72 18.80 14.51
N LYS A 70 -10.63 18.00 15.08
CA LYS A 70 -11.42 18.41 16.25
C LYS A 70 -10.54 18.69 17.46
N MET A 71 -9.52 17.87 17.71
CA MET A 71 -8.57 18.11 18.80
C MET A 71 -7.77 19.41 18.58
N MET A 72 -7.31 19.67 17.35
CA MET A 72 -6.61 20.92 17.04
C MET A 72 -7.50 22.15 17.30
N LYS A 73 -8.77 22.13 16.89
CA LYS A 73 -9.72 23.21 17.18
C LYS A 73 -9.95 23.39 18.68
N ALA A 74 -10.15 22.30 19.41
CA ALA A 74 -10.33 22.37 20.87
C ALA A 74 -9.09 22.97 21.56
N ALA A 75 -7.88 22.65 21.09
CA ALA A 75 -6.65 23.25 21.60
C ALA A 75 -6.56 24.76 21.30
N GLU A 76 -6.97 25.19 20.11
CA GLU A 76 -7.03 26.61 19.71
C GLU A 76 -8.03 27.41 20.57
N ASP A 77 -9.21 26.84 20.81
CA ASP A 77 -10.23 27.43 21.68
C ASP A 77 -9.72 27.59 23.11
N LEU A 78 -9.05 26.56 23.64
CA LEU A 78 -8.45 26.57 24.97
C LEU A 78 -7.34 27.64 25.08
N ALA A 79 -6.46 27.73 24.08
CA ALA A 79 -5.41 28.75 24.03
C ALA A 79 -6.01 30.16 23.99
N THR A 80 -7.08 30.37 23.20
CA THR A 80 -7.78 31.65 23.12
C THR A 80 -8.43 32.04 24.45
N ALA A 81 -9.10 31.10 25.11
CA ALA A 81 -9.68 31.32 26.43
C ALA A 81 -8.61 31.64 27.48
N GLY A 82 -7.49 30.89 27.49
CA GLY A 82 -6.34 31.16 28.38
C GLY A 82 -5.77 32.57 28.17
N ASN A 83 -5.60 33.00 26.91
CA ASN A 83 -5.12 34.34 26.58
C ASN A 83 -6.08 35.47 26.99
N ARG A 84 -7.39 35.19 27.15
CA ARG A 84 -8.34 36.17 27.69
C ARG A 84 -8.22 36.29 29.20
N LEU A 85 -8.00 35.19 29.92
CA LEU A 85 -7.79 35.19 31.37
C LEU A 85 -6.55 36.00 31.75
N ILE A 86 -5.43 35.82 31.02
CA ILE A 86 -4.19 36.57 31.25
C ILE A 86 -4.36 38.09 31.04
N ARG A 87 -5.27 38.52 30.16
CA ARG A 87 -5.54 39.96 29.91
C ARG A 87 -6.57 40.57 30.85
N GLY A 88 -7.40 39.75 31.50
CA GLY A 88 -8.46 40.18 32.40
C GLY A 88 -8.03 40.30 33.86
N SER A 89 -6.76 40.03 34.16
CA SER A 89 -6.10 40.26 35.44
C SER A 89 -5.15 41.45 35.35
#